data_AF-A0ABD5VPS9-F1
#
_entry.id   AF-A0ABD5VPS9-F1
#
_cell.length_a   1.000
_cell.length_b   1.000
_cell.length_c   1.000
_cell.angle_alpha   90.00
_cell.angle_beta   90.00
_cell.angle_gamma   90.00
#
_symmetry.space_group_name_H-M   'P 1'
#
loop_
_entity.id
_entity.type
_entity.pdbx_description
1 polymer ?
#
loop_
_entity_poly.entity_id
_entity_poly.type
_entity_poly.pdbx_seq_one_letter_code
_entity_poly.pdbx_strand_id
1 'polypeptide(L)'
;MTAAFEMQRQMIEQTQEMTHEAIDVQKETVHQFVDTMENMESLAEQNNDVSKQTWHAMFDAMESMMPEGSADFSEFEKMVDDGFDQLTESQQQAFDAMNDAMADGASAYDEFADAYVDAVDSSFDSFLDTHEQVEADVEDVTESVSA
;
A
#
# COMPACT_ATOMS: atom_id res chain seq x y z
N MET A 1 -1.87 7.16 46.47
CA MET A 1 -2.50 6.13 45.61
C MET A 1 -2.78 6.72 44.25
N THR A 2 -3.31 7.94 44.19
CA THR A 2 -3.49 8.79 42.99
C THR A 2 -2.29 8.80 42.02
N ALA A 3 -1.06 9.05 42.50
CA ALA A 3 0.12 9.05 41.61
C ALA A 3 0.42 7.71 40.91
N ALA A 4 0.01 6.57 41.50
CA ALA A 4 0.16 5.27 40.86
C ALA A 4 -0.93 5.02 39.81
N PHE A 5 -2.17 5.48 40.06
CA PHE A 5 -3.27 5.44 39.10
C PHE A 5 -3.02 6.36 37.90
N GLU A 6 -2.52 7.58 38.14
CA GLU A 6 -2.09 8.49 37.07
C GLU A 6 -1.01 7.86 36.17
N MET A 7 -0.02 7.21 36.76
CA MET A 7 1.02 6.49 36.00
C MET A 7 0.41 5.35 35.17
N GLN A 8 -0.52 4.58 35.74
CA GLN A 8 -1.21 3.50 35.01
C GLN A 8 -2.01 4.03 33.83
N ARG A 9 -2.81 5.09 34.05
CA ARG A 9 -3.56 5.79 33.00
C ARG A 9 -2.65 6.22 31.86
N GLN A 10 -1.55 6.91 32.19
CA GLN A 10 -0.62 7.41 31.20
C GLN A 10 0.08 6.29 30.40
N MET A 11 0.33 5.12 31.00
CA MET A 11 0.86 3.95 30.28
C MET A 11 -0.17 3.32 29.35
N ILE A 12 -1.44 3.31 29.75
CA ILE A 12 -2.55 2.77 28.96
C ILE A 12 -2.78 3.66 27.72
N GLU A 13 -2.89 4.98 27.91
CA GLU A 13 -3.03 5.96 26.84
C GLU A 13 -1.86 5.87 25.84
N GLN A 14 -0.62 5.76 26.31
CA GLN A 14 0.55 5.52 25.44
C GLN A 14 0.46 4.20 24.65
N THR A 15 -0.11 3.15 25.25
CA THR A 15 -0.27 1.86 24.56
C THR A 15 -1.33 1.94 23.46
N GLN A 16 -2.40 2.69 23.71
CA GLN A 16 -3.43 3.00 22.73
C GLN A 16 -2.84 3.77 21.54
N GLU A 17 -2.13 4.87 21.81
CA GLU A 17 -1.44 5.67 20.77
C GLU A 17 -0.46 4.82 19.95
N MET A 18 0.37 3.99 20.60
CA MET A 18 1.27 3.08 19.89
C MET A 18 0.52 2.06 19.03
N THR A 19 -0.68 1.64 19.44
CA THR A 19 -1.51 0.73 18.65
C THR A 19 -2.06 1.42 17.41
N HIS A 20 -2.49 2.67 17.52
CA HIS A 20 -2.94 3.49 16.39
C HIS A 20 -1.80 3.68 15.39
N GLU A 21 -0.64 4.14 15.88
CA GLU A 21 0.54 4.37 15.03
C GLU A 21 0.97 3.08 14.33
N ALA A 22 0.93 1.94 15.01
CA ALA A 22 1.26 0.65 14.40
C ALA A 22 0.28 0.22 13.30
N ILE A 23 -1.00 0.60 13.40
CA ILE A 23 -2.00 0.35 12.36
C ILE A 23 -1.83 1.32 11.19
N ASP A 24 -1.60 2.60 11.46
CA ASP A 24 -1.35 3.61 10.42
C ASP A 24 -0.12 3.25 9.57
N VAL A 25 0.97 2.81 10.21
CA VAL A 25 2.17 2.32 9.50
C VAL A 25 1.85 1.10 8.62
N GLN A 26 0.96 0.21 9.07
CA GLN A 26 0.53 -0.94 8.25
C GLN A 26 -0.29 -0.49 7.04
N LYS A 27 -1.23 0.45 7.23
CA LYS A 27 -2.01 1.05 6.12
C LYS A 27 -1.09 1.72 5.10
N GLU A 28 -0.15 2.55 5.56
CA GLU A 28 0.84 3.21 4.68
C GLU A 28 1.66 2.19 3.88
N THR A 29 2.09 1.09 4.52
CA THR A 29 2.83 0.01 3.84
C THR A 29 2.00 -0.65 2.73
N VAL A 30 0.69 -0.86 2.96
CA VAL A 30 -0.23 -1.41 1.96
C VAL A 30 -0.36 -0.44 0.79
N HIS A 31 -0.59 0.85 1.03
CA HIS A 31 -0.67 1.87 -0.02
C HIS A 31 0.63 1.98 -0.81
N GLN A 32 1.78 1.99 -0.15
CA GLN A 32 3.08 2.00 -0.82
C GLN A 32 3.30 0.77 -1.71
N PHE A 33 2.77 -0.39 -1.30
CA PHE A 33 2.82 -1.59 -2.12
C PHE A 33 1.97 -1.43 -3.39
N VAL A 34 0.77 -0.85 -3.30
CA VAL A 34 -0.07 -0.53 -4.47
C VAL A 34 0.67 0.43 -5.41
N ASP A 35 1.21 1.54 -4.89
CA ASP A 35 1.99 2.49 -5.68
C ASP A 35 3.20 1.84 -6.37
N THR A 36 3.83 0.86 -5.71
CA THR A 36 4.97 0.12 -6.29
C THR A 36 4.53 -0.72 -7.50
N MET A 37 3.31 -1.27 -7.48
CA MET A 37 2.76 -2.06 -8.59
C MET A 37 2.47 -1.20 -9.81
N GLU A 38 1.90 0.00 -9.61
CA GLU A 38 1.70 0.99 -10.67
C GLU A 38 3.04 1.41 -11.30
N ASN A 39 4.09 1.59 -10.49
CA ASN A 39 5.42 1.87 -11.02
C ASN A 39 5.99 0.74 -11.88
N MET A 40 5.68 -0.52 -11.57
CA MET A 40 6.12 -1.66 -12.37
C MET A 40 5.44 -1.72 -13.74
N GLU A 41 4.17 -1.32 -13.84
CA GLU A 41 3.46 -1.18 -15.11
C GLU A 41 4.21 -0.21 -16.05
N SER A 42 4.52 1.00 -15.57
CA SER A 42 5.25 1.99 -16.38
C SER A 42 6.65 1.50 -16.81
N LEU A 43 7.33 0.74 -15.96
CA LEU A 43 8.60 0.12 -16.32
C LEU A 43 8.44 -0.98 -17.37
N ALA A 44 7.36 -1.77 -17.32
CA ALA A 44 7.06 -2.78 -18.32
C ALA A 44 6.78 -2.15 -19.70
N GLU A 45 5.99 -1.07 -19.74
CA GLU A 45 5.74 -0.30 -20.96
C GLU A 45 7.05 0.24 -21.56
N GLN A 46 7.89 0.89 -20.75
CA GLN A 46 9.20 1.39 -21.20
C GLN A 46 10.09 0.27 -21.73
N ASN A 47 10.07 -0.91 -21.11
CA ASN A 47 10.87 -2.05 -21.57
C ASN A 47 10.38 -2.60 -22.91
N ASN A 48 9.07 -2.61 -23.16
CA ASN A 48 8.50 -2.98 -24.46
C ASN A 48 8.95 -2.00 -25.55
N ASP A 49 8.90 -0.69 -25.27
CA ASP A 49 9.37 0.35 -26.20
C ASP A 49 10.86 0.24 -26.51
N VAL A 50 11.70 -0.01 -25.51
CA VAL A 50 13.14 -0.23 -25.70
C VAL A 50 13.40 -1.48 -26.54
N SER A 51 12.64 -2.55 -26.31
CA SER A 51 12.75 -3.79 -27.07
C SER A 51 12.34 -3.58 -28.54
N LYS A 52 11.24 -2.87 -28.79
CA LYS A 52 10.77 -2.45 -30.11
C LYS A 52 11.83 -1.63 -30.84
N GLN A 53 12.40 -0.62 -30.19
CA GLN A 53 13.50 0.20 -30.74
C GLN A 53 14.76 -0.62 -31.05
N THR A 54 15.07 -1.64 -30.25
CA THR A 54 16.22 -2.53 -30.48
C THR A 54 16.04 -3.34 -31.75
N TRP A 55 14.82 -3.82 -32.03
CA TRP A 55 14.51 -4.51 -33.28
C TRP A 55 14.64 -3.59 -34.50
N HIS A 56 14.14 -2.35 -34.41
CA HIS A 56 14.35 -1.35 -35.48
C HIS A 56 15.82 -1.09 -35.74
N ALA A 57 16.62 -0.86 -34.70
CA ALA A 57 18.06 -0.67 -34.85
C ALA A 57 18.76 -1.89 -35.49
N MET A 58 18.27 -3.11 -35.23
CA MET A 58 18.77 -4.33 -35.87
C MET A 58 18.42 -4.38 -37.37
N PHE A 59 17.19 -4.02 -37.75
CA PHE A 59 16.78 -3.95 -39.16
C PHE A 59 17.53 -2.85 -39.92
N ASP A 60 17.63 -1.65 -39.34
CA ASP A 60 18.41 -0.53 -39.88
C ASP A 60 19.88 -0.93 -40.14
N ALA A 61 20.49 -1.65 -39.19
CA ALA A 61 21.86 -2.12 -39.34
C ALA A 61 22.00 -3.13 -40.49
N MET A 62 21.06 -4.07 -40.64
CA MET A 62 21.06 -5.02 -41.76
C MET A 62 20.87 -4.33 -43.11
N GLU A 63 19.95 -3.35 -43.20
CA GLU A 63 19.73 -2.57 -44.41
C GLU A 63 20.99 -1.79 -44.81
N SER A 64 21.68 -1.18 -43.83
CA SER A 64 22.92 -0.42 -44.08
C SER A 64 24.08 -1.25 -44.65
N MET A 65 24.07 -2.58 -44.45
CA MET A 65 25.08 -3.51 -44.95
C MET A 65 24.76 -4.03 -46.36
N MET A 66 23.57 -3.74 -46.89
CA MET A 66 23.11 -4.19 -48.19
C MET A 66 23.18 -3.06 -49.24
N PRO A 67 23.36 -3.37 -50.54
CA PRO A 67 23.21 -2.39 -51.60
C PRO A 67 21.83 -1.71 -51.55
N GLU A 68 21.75 -0.40 -51.77
CA GLU A 68 20.48 0.33 -51.76
C GLU A 68 19.42 -0.36 -52.64
N GLY A 69 18.24 -0.60 -52.08
CA GLY A 69 17.09 -1.20 -52.77
C GLY A 69 17.18 -2.71 -53.01
N SER A 70 18.15 -3.42 -52.39
CA SER A 70 18.29 -4.87 -52.54
C SER A 70 17.50 -5.70 -51.51
N ALA A 71 17.07 -5.10 -50.41
CA ALA A 71 16.11 -5.67 -49.45
C ALA A 71 15.21 -4.56 -48.91
N ASP A 72 13.98 -4.94 -48.54
CA ASP A 72 12.98 -4.09 -47.89
C ASP A 72 12.48 -4.85 -46.66
N PHE A 73 12.68 -4.28 -45.47
CA PHE A 73 12.29 -4.86 -44.19
C PHE A 73 11.01 -4.24 -43.62
N SER A 74 10.34 -3.33 -44.34
CA SER A 74 9.17 -2.60 -43.83
C SER A 74 8.02 -3.51 -43.38
N GLU A 75 7.82 -4.66 -44.04
CA GLU A 75 6.81 -5.65 -43.62
C GLU A 75 7.19 -6.35 -42.30
N PHE A 76 8.49 -6.58 -42.07
CA PHE A 76 9.00 -7.14 -40.81
C PHE A 76 8.96 -6.11 -39.68
N GLU A 77 9.34 -4.87 -39.94
CA GLU A 77 9.22 -3.76 -38.98
C GLU A 77 7.78 -3.59 -38.55
N LYS A 78 6.84 -3.55 -39.51
CA LYS A 78 5.42 -3.47 -39.21
C LYS A 78 4.91 -4.66 -38.38
N MET A 79 5.39 -5.87 -38.66
CA MET A 79 5.03 -7.06 -37.87
C MET A 79 5.55 -6.96 -36.44
N VAL A 80 6.77 -6.44 -36.25
CA VAL A 80 7.32 -6.18 -34.92
C VAL A 80 6.51 -5.10 -34.21
N ASP A 81 6.18 -4.00 -34.89
CA ASP A 81 5.34 -2.93 -34.36
C ASP A 81 3.99 -3.44 -33.88
N ASP A 82 3.24 -4.10 -34.76
CA ASP A 82 1.92 -4.67 -34.45
C ASP A 82 2.01 -5.67 -33.28
N GLY A 83 3.09 -6.46 -33.21
CA GLY A 83 3.33 -7.43 -32.14
C GLY A 83 3.60 -6.80 -30.78
N PHE A 84 4.42 -5.75 -30.72
CA PHE A 84 4.68 -5.01 -29.48
C PHE A 84 3.47 -4.19 -29.05
N ASP A 85 2.73 -3.59 -29.98
CA ASP A 85 1.53 -2.81 -29.68
C ASP A 85 0.46 -3.72 -29.07
N GLN A 86 0.22 -4.91 -29.64
CA GLN A 86 -0.70 -5.89 -29.09
C GLN A 86 -0.25 -6.41 -27.72
N LEU A 87 1.06 -6.62 -27.52
CA LEU A 87 1.63 -7.05 -26.25
C LEU A 87 1.41 -5.99 -25.16
N THR A 88 1.72 -4.73 -25.47
CA THR A 88 1.55 -3.60 -24.57
C THR A 88 0.09 -3.41 -24.19
N GLU A 89 -0.83 -3.44 -25.17
CA GLU A 89 -2.27 -3.33 -24.89
C GLU A 89 -2.76 -4.47 -23.98
N SER A 90 -2.31 -5.71 -24.22
CA SER A 90 -2.67 -6.84 -23.37
C SER A 90 -2.06 -6.75 -21.96
N GLN A 91 -0.85 -6.22 -21.82
CA GLN A 91 -0.21 -6.01 -20.52
C GLN A 91 -0.93 -4.90 -19.74
N GLN A 92 -1.24 -3.77 -20.39
CA GLN A 92 -1.95 -2.65 -19.78
C GLN A 92 -3.31 -3.08 -19.23
N GLN A 93 -4.11 -3.80 -20.02
CA GLN A 93 -5.40 -4.33 -19.53
C GLN A 93 -5.25 -5.26 -18.31
N ALA A 94 -4.16 -6.02 -18.24
CA ALA A 94 -3.89 -6.90 -17.10
C ALA A 94 -3.42 -6.12 -15.87
N PHE A 95 -2.59 -5.09 -16.05
CA PHE A 95 -2.15 -4.20 -14.98
C PHE A 95 -3.30 -3.35 -14.45
N ASP A 96 -4.10 -2.72 -15.31
CA ASP A 96 -5.30 -1.97 -14.91
C ASP A 96 -6.21 -2.82 -14.01
N ALA A 97 -6.55 -4.04 -14.46
CA ALA A 97 -7.39 -4.95 -13.68
C ALA A 97 -6.75 -5.37 -12.34
N MET A 98 -5.42 -5.49 -12.30
CA MET A 98 -4.68 -5.82 -11.08
C MET A 98 -4.63 -4.62 -10.13
N ASN A 99 -4.32 -3.42 -10.62
CA ASN A 99 -4.23 -2.19 -9.86
C ASN A 99 -5.59 -1.85 -9.25
N ASP A 100 -6.68 -1.92 -10.02
CA ASP A 100 -8.04 -1.74 -9.51
C ASP A 100 -8.34 -2.72 -8.37
N ALA A 101 -8.04 -4.00 -8.55
CA ALA A 101 -8.27 -5.01 -7.52
C ALA A 101 -7.43 -4.77 -6.25
N MET A 102 -6.20 -4.27 -6.39
CA MET A 102 -5.33 -3.94 -5.28
C MET A 102 -5.78 -2.66 -4.55
N ALA A 103 -6.19 -1.63 -5.29
CA ALA A 103 -6.71 -0.37 -4.74
C ALA A 103 -8.02 -0.59 -3.98
N ASP A 104 -8.93 -1.42 -4.52
CA ASP A 104 -10.14 -1.85 -3.83
C ASP A 104 -9.78 -2.64 -2.56
N GLY A 105 -8.78 -3.53 -2.63
CA GLY A 105 -8.31 -4.31 -1.50
C GLY A 105 -7.68 -3.44 -0.39
N ALA A 106 -6.89 -2.43 -0.76
CA ALA A 106 -6.30 -1.47 0.17
C ALA A 106 -7.39 -0.63 0.84
N SER A 107 -8.38 -0.16 0.08
CA SER A 107 -9.52 0.59 0.63
C SER A 107 -10.34 -0.25 1.61
N ALA A 108 -10.59 -1.53 1.28
CA ALA A 108 -11.28 -2.46 2.18
C ALA A 108 -10.46 -2.76 3.44
N TYR A 109 -9.13 -2.82 3.32
CA TYR A 109 -8.24 -2.97 4.47
C TYR A 109 -8.27 -1.72 5.37
N ASP A 110 -8.27 -0.52 4.80
CA ASP A 110 -8.39 0.74 5.56
C ASP A 110 -9.69 0.77 6.38
N GLU A 111 -10.83 0.44 5.76
CA GLU A 111 -12.11 0.36 6.45
C GLU A 111 -12.08 -0.66 7.61
N PHE A 112 -11.44 -1.82 7.39
CA PHE A 112 -11.28 -2.84 8.43
C PHE A 112 -10.37 -2.37 9.56
N ALA A 113 -9.24 -1.73 9.22
CA ALA A 113 -8.26 -1.24 10.16
C ALA A 113 -8.86 -0.15 11.05
N ASP A 114 -9.63 0.79 10.46
CA ASP A 114 -10.33 1.84 11.19
C ASP A 114 -11.37 1.25 12.14
N ALA A 115 -12.17 0.28 11.67
CA ALA A 115 -13.12 -0.43 12.52
C ALA A 115 -12.45 -1.20 13.67
N TYR A 116 -11.24 -1.73 13.45
CA TYR A 116 -10.45 -2.38 14.48
C TYR A 116 -9.92 -1.38 15.51
N VAL A 117 -9.39 -0.23 15.07
CA VAL A 117 -8.94 0.87 15.93
C VAL A 117 -10.09 1.36 16.82
N ASP A 118 -11.27 1.61 16.24
CA ASP A 118 -12.46 2.04 16.98
C ASP A 118 -12.86 1.01 18.06
N ALA A 119 -12.79 -0.29 17.75
CA ALA A 119 -13.10 -1.35 18.71
C ALA A 119 -12.07 -1.44 19.84
N VAL A 120 -10.80 -1.21 19.52
CA VAL A 120 -9.71 -1.14 20.49
C VAL A 120 -9.92 0.06 21.41
N ASP A 121 -10.23 1.23 20.87
CA ASP A 121 -10.50 2.46 21.65
C ASP A 121 -11.67 2.28 22.60
N SER A 122 -12.79 1.76 22.11
CA SER A 122 -13.94 1.46 22.97
C SER A 122 -13.59 0.49 24.10
N SER A 123 -12.65 -0.44 23.87
CA SER A 123 -12.20 -1.38 24.90
C SER A 123 -11.29 -0.70 25.93
N PHE A 124 -10.41 0.21 25.49
CA PHE A 124 -9.56 1.02 26.36
C PHE A 124 -10.37 1.98 27.23
N ASP A 125 -11.35 2.68 26.64
CA ASP A 125 -12.25 3.57 27.37
C ASP A 125 -13.01 2.81 28.46
N SER A 126 -13.62 1.67 28.11
CA SER A 126 -14.31 0.83 29.10
C SER A 126 -13.39 0.33 30.22
N PHE A 127 -12.12 0.08 29.90
CA PHE A 127 -11.13 -0.35 30.89
C PHE A 127 -10.74 0.80 31.83
N LEU A 128 -10.53 2.01 31.29
CA LEU A 128 -10.24 3.22 32.06
C LEU A 128 -11.41 3.61 32.97
N ASP A 129 -12.64 3.58 32.46
CA ASP A 129 -13.86 3.85 33.24
C ASP A 129 -14.01 2.90 34.43
N THR A 130 -13.63 1.62 34.25
CA THR A 130 -13.64 0.63 35.34
C THR A 130 -12.56 0.93 36.37
N HIS A 131 -11.38 1.37 35.92
CA HIS A 131 -10.27 1.75 36.80
C HIS A 131 -10.59 3.01 37.63
N GLU A 132 -11.20 4.03 37.02
CA GLU A 132 -11.65 5.24 37.74
C GLU A 132 -12.69 4.91 38.82
N GLN A 133 -13.63 4.01 38.55
CA GLN A 133 -14.58 3.54 39.57
C GLN A 133 -13.87 2.85 40.75
N VAL A 134 -12.86 2.02 40.48
CA VAL A 134 -12.07 1.37 41.54
C VAL A 134 -11.26 2.38 42.34
N GLU A 135 -10.69 3.41 41.69
CA GLU A 135 -9.99 4.49 42.38
C GLU A 135 -10.93 5.22 43.34
N ALA A 136 -12.12 5.60 42.87
CA ALA A 136 -13.15 6.25 43.69
C ALA A 136 -13.56 5.40 44.91
N ASP A 137 -13.82 4.10 44.70
CA ASP A 137 -14.16 3.17 45.80
C ASP A 137 -13.02 3.06 46.84
N VAL A 138 -11.76 3.06 46.38
CA VAL A 138 -10.58 2.98 47.26
C VAL A 138 -10.37 4.29 48.03
N GLU A 139 -10.60 5.44 47.40
CA GLU A 139 -10.56 6.74 48.06
C GLU A 139 -11.63 6.84 49.15
N ASP A 140 -12.88 6.48 48.85
CA ASP A 140 -14.00 6.47 49.80
C ASP A 140 -13.75 5.59 51.02
N VAL A 141 -13.19 4.38 50.82
CA VAL A 141 -12.83 3.47 51.92
C VAL A 141 -11.70 4.05 52.76
N THR A 142 -10.70 4.66 52.13
CA THR A 142 -9.55 5.25 52.84
C THR A 142 -10.01 6.44 53.70
N GLU A 143 -10.85 7.31 53.16
CA GLU A 143 -11.44 8.43 53.91
C GLU A 143 -12.26 7.93 55.09
N SER A 144 -13.12 6.92 54.87
CA SER A 144 -13.98 6.32 55.91
C SER A 144 -13.21 5.68 57.07
N VAL A 145 -12.03 5.13 56.83
CA VAL A 145 -11.18 4.50 57.86
C VAL A 145 -10.27 5.52 58.57
N SER A 146 -10.04 6.67 57.95
CA SER A 146 -9.22 7.77 58.50
C SER A 146 -10.00 8.80 59.34
N ALA A 147 -11.34 8.71 59.35
CA ALA A 147 -12.28 9.50 60.15
C ALA A 147 -12.60 8.85 61.51
#